data_AF-A0AAD9NDG7-F1
#
_entry.id   AF-A0AAD9NDG7-F1
#
_cell.length_a   1.000
_cell.length_b   1.000
_cell.length_c   1.000
_cell.angle_alpha   90.00
_cell.angle_beta   90.00
_cell.angle_gamma   90.00
#
_symmetry.space_group_name_H-M   'P 1'
#
loop_
_entity.id
_entity.type
_entity.pdbx_description
1 polymer ?
#
loop_
_entity_poly.entity_id
_entity_poly.type
_entity_poly.pdbx_seq_one_letter_code
_entity_poly.pdbx_strand_id
1 'polypeptide(L)'
;MIQITDNNFLSPAECRLHCYECATSTLPSMSRQDCLDGKAEFVQCGTTDKYCVMLRYTEHESQGHDQASKVVLRRGCSPEFLGNYCQYRTLRDGTQSSVCVSTCAESGCNNLPSTVDMDGYMDFFGRRR
;
A
#
# COMPACT_ATOMS: atom_id res chain seq x y z
N MET A 1 45.09 -25.64 -1.71
CA MET A 1 44.07 -25.84 -0.66
C MET A 1 43.77 -24.45 -0.09
N ILE A 2 42.66 -23.85 -0.47
CA ILE A 2 42.26 -22.52 0.00
C ILE A 2 41.43 -22.74 1.26
N GLN A 3 41.96 -22.30 2.41
CA GLN A 3 41.19 -22.23 3.65
C GLN A 3 40.19 -21.07 3.52
N ILE A 4 38.91 -21.40 3.36
CA ILE A 4 37.82 -20.44 3.57
C ILE A 4 37.65 -20.37 5.09
N THR A 5 38.24 -19.35 5.69
CA THR A 5 37.98 -18.98 7.09
C THR A 5 36.50 -18.71 7.29
N ASP A 6 35.98 -19.32 8.35
CA ASP A 6 34.65 -19.25 8.91
C ASP A 6 33.64 -18.33 8.22
N ASN A 7 32.67 -19.00 7.61
CA ASN A 7 31.35 -18.46 7.35
C ASN A 7 30.93 -17.61 8.55
N ASN A 8 30.77 -16.30 8.33
CA ASN A 8 29.69 -15.58 8.98
C ASN A 8 28.40 -16.30 8.59
N PHE A 9 28.08 -17.36 9.34
CA PHE A 9 26.73 -17.85 9.48
C PHE A 9 26.01 -16.67 10.11
N LEU A 10 25.51 -15.77 9.26
CA LEU A 10 24.45 -14.87 9.63
C LEU A 10 23.46 -15.80 10.33
N SER A 11 23.37 -15.67 11.66
CA SER A 11 22.22 -16.18 12.41
C SER A 11 20.99 -15.85 11.57
N PRO A 12 19.96 -16.71 11.50
CA PRO A 12 18.78 -16.45 10.70
C PRO A 12 18.13 -15.18 11.25
N ALA A 13 18.60 -14.03 10.78
CA ALA A 13 18.20 -12.72 11.21
C ALA A 13 16.76 -12.68 10.76
N GLU A 14 15.88 -12.75 11.76
CA GLU A 14 14.44 -12.77 11.60
C GLU A 14 14.09 -11.87 10.43
N CYS A 15 13.71 -12.47 9.29
CA CYS A 15 13.35 -11.73 8.08
C CYS A 15 12.04 -11.00 8.39
N ARG A 16 12.15 -9.90 9.12
CA ARG A 16 11.03 -9.07 9.53
C ARG A 16 10.65 -8.24 8.32
N LEU A 17 9.41 -8.41 7.88
CA LEU A 17 8.83 -7.64 6.79
C LEU A 17 8.90 -6.14 7.11
N HIS A 18 9.22 -5.32 6.12
CA HIS A 18 9.15 -3.86 6.25
C HIS A 18 8.16 -3.31 5.24
N CYS A 19 7.28 -2.43 5.66
CA CYS A 19 6.25 -1.85 4.80
C CYS A 19 6.22 -0.33 4.95
N TYR A 20 5.63 0.33 3.96
CA TYR A 20 5.32 1.75 4.09
C TYR A 20 4.06 1.93 4.91
N GLU A 21 4.08 2.85 5.87
CA GLU A 21 2.94 3.17 6.73
C GLU A 21 2.59 4.65 6.61
N CYS A 22 1.32 4.92 6.31
CA CYS A 22 0.76 6.27 6.33
C CYS A 22 -0.77 6.20 6.30
N ALA A 23 -1.44 7.25 6.79
CA ALA A 23 -2.88 7.41 6.68
C ALA A 23 -3.23 8.87 6.40
N THR A 24 -3.88 9.16 5.27
CA THR A 24 -4.27 10.53 4.92
C THR A 24 -5.38 11.11 5.80
N SER A 25 -6.03 10.27 6.63
CA SER A 25 -7.14 10.65 7.51
C SER A 25 -6.71 10.92 8.95
N THR A 26 -5.51 10.51 9.39
CA THR A 26 -5.06 10.63 10.79
C THR A 26 -3.57 10.28 10.92
N LEU A 27 -2.70 11.29 11.10
CA LEU A 27 -1.41 11.25 11.80
C LEU A 27 -0.82 12.68 11.86
N PRO A 28 -0.35 13.19 13.01
CA PRO A 28 0.17 14.56 13.14
C PRO A 28 1.63 14.74 12.67
N SER A 29 2.35 13.67 12.31
CA SER A 29 3.78 13.73 11.94
C SER A 29 4.04 13.82 10.43
N MET A 30 3.07 13.44 9.57
CA MET A 30 3.25 13.39 8.12
C MET A 30 2.14 14.15 7.39
N SER A 31 2.51 14.89 6.35
CA SER A 31 1.53 15.60 5.53
C SER A 31 0.70 14.61 4.68
N ARG A 32 -0.56 14.96 4.43
CA ARG A 32 -1.43 14.22 3.50
C ARG A 32 -0.77 14.03 2.13
N GLN A 33 -0.05 15.04 1.64
CA GLN A 33 0.60 15.01 0.34
C GLN A 33 1.76 14.02 0.30
N ASP A 34 2.57 13.92 1.36
CA ASP A 34 3.69 12.97 1.40
C ASP A 34 3.23 11.52 1.35
N CYS A 35 2.12 11.19 2.03
CA CYS A 35 1.52 9.85 1.95
C CYS A 35 1.00 9.54 0.53
N LEU A 36 0.40 10.53 -0.14
CA LEU A 36 -0.05 10.42 -1.52
C LEU A 36 1.14 10.29 -2.50
N ASP A 37 2.23 11.00 -2.27
CA ASP A 37 3.43 10.99 -3.11
C ASP A 37 4.30 9.73 -2.93
N GLY A 38 3.95 8.82 -2.02
CA GLY A 38 4.77 7.64 -1.72
C GLY A 38 6.01 7.94 -0.86
N LYS A 39 5.99 9.05 -0.10
CA LYS A 39 7.00 9.41 0.90
C LYS A 39 6.58 8.98 2.31
N ALA A 40 5.83 7.87 2.38
CA ALA A 40 5.39 7.26 3.63
C ALA A 40 6.60 6.76 4.44
N GLU A 41 6.43 6.58 5.76
CA GLU A 41 7.49 6.05 6.62
C GLU A 41 7.69 4.57 6.30
N PHE A 42 8.94 4.15 6.15
CA PHE A 42 9.28 2.75 5.94
C PHE A 42 9.57 2.10 7.29
N VAL A 43 8.62 1.30 7.77
CA VAL A 43 8.60 0.78 9.15
C VAL A 43 8.79 -0.72 9.16
N GLN A 44 9.35 -1.23 10.26
CA GLN A 44 9.43 -2.66 10.53
C GLN A 44 8.07 -3.17 11.02
N CYS A 45 7.54 -4.19 10.36
CA CYS A 45 6.27 -4.81 10.75
C CYS A 45 6.38 -5.67 12.02
N GLY A 46 5.23 -5.96 12.64
CA GLY A 46 5.14 -6.89 13.75
C GLY A 46 5.49 -8.32 13.34
N THR A 47 5.86 -9.15 14.31
CA THR A 47 6.26 -10.54 14.08
C THR A 47 5.17 -11.42 13.45
N THR A 48 3.90 -11.04 13.62
CA THR A 48 2.75 -11.74 13.05
C THR A 48 2.37 -11.25 11.66
N ASP A 49 2.90 -10.09 11.25
CA ASP A 49 2.57 -9.46 9.98
C ASP A 49 3.36 -10.13 8.86
N LYS A 50 2.63 -10.53 7.82
CA LYS A 50 3.18 -11.29 6.67
C LYS A 50 3.01 -10.56 5.35
N TYR A 51 2.27 -9.45 5.36
CA TYR A 51 1.93 -8.72 4.15
C TYR A 51 2.00 -7.20 4.34
N CYS A 52 2.39 -6.50 3.30
CA CYS A 52 2.16 -5.07 3.17
C CYS A 52 0.81 -4.84 2.50
N VAL A 53 0.06 -3.85 3.00
CA VAL A 53 -1.25 -3.48 2.49
C VAL A 53 -1.26 -2.03 2.04
N MET A 54 -2.01 -1.76 0.98
CA MET A 54 -2.45 -0.44 0.57
C MET A 54 -3.96 -0.44 0.37
N LEU A 55 -4.66 0.46 1.05
CA LEU A 55 -6.08 0.71 0.87
C LEU A 55 -6.25 2.12 0.31
N ARG A 56 -6.95 2.23 -0.82
CA ARG A 56 -7.27 3.49 -1.47
C ARG A 56 -8.77 3.62 -1.61
N TYR A 57 -9.30 4.72 -1.11
CA TYR A 57 -10.67 5.14 -1.35
C TYR A 57 -10.65 6.41 -2.22
N THR A 58 -11.47 6.45 -3.26
CA THR A 58 -11.59 7.60 -4.15
C THR A 58 -13.06 7.97 -4.29
N GLU A 59 -13.40 9.24 -4.11
CA GLU A 59 -14.70 9.82 -4.46
C GLU A 59 -14.49 10.76 -5.66
N HIS A 60 -15.23 10.51 -6.73
CA HIS A 60 -15.30 11.33 -7.94
C HIS A 60 -16.62 12.10 -7.91
N GLU A 61 -16.54 13.43 -7.74
CA GLU A 61 -17.72 14.27 -7.81
C GLU A 61 -18.35 14.23 -9.20
N SER A 62 -19.68 14.14 -9.22
CA SER A 62 -20.53 14.05 -10.41
C SER A 62 -20.51 15.39 -11.15
N GLN A 63 -19.82 15.45 -12.29
CA GLN A 63 -19.87 16.50 -13.33
C GLN A 63 -20.04 17.96 -12.85
N GLY A 64 -18.90 18.60 -12.57
CA GLY A 64 -18.71 20.05 -12.56
C GLY A 64 -17.29 20.37 -13.04
N HIS A 65 -17.03 21.56 -13.60
CA HIS A 65 -15.71 21.93 -14.17
C HIS A 65 -14.56 21.97 -13.14
N ASP A 66 -14.83 21.86 -11.84
CA ASP A 66 -13.83 21.67 -10.79
C ASP A 66 -13.87 20.21 -10.30
N GLN A 67 -13.13 19.32 -10.97
CA GLN A 67 -13.04 17.91 -10.59
C GLN A 67 -12.09 17.71 -9.39
N ALA A 68 -12.53 18.05 -8.17
CA ALA A 68 -11.79 17.70 -6.96
C ALA A 68 -12.09 16.24 -6.57
N SER A 69 -11.28 15.29 -7.02
CA SER A 69 -11.39 13.90 -6.55
C SER A 69 -10.84 13.77 -5.13
N LYS A 70 -11.67 13.35 -4.18
CA LYS A 70 -11.24 13.13 -2.80
C LYS A 70 -10.63 11.74 -2.68
N VAL A 71 -9.31 11.71 -2.50
CA VAL A 71 -8.55 10.47 -2.28
C VAL A 71 -8.26 10.29 -0.80
N VAL A 72 -8.55 9.11 -0.25
CA VAL A 72 -8.08 8.67 1.07
C VAL A 72 -7.18 7.46 0.84
N LEU A 73 -5.95 7.52 1.35
CA LEU A 73 -4.95 6.48 1.22
C LEU A 73 -4.49 6.03 2.60
N ARG A 74 -4.40 4.70 2.78
CA ARG A 74 -3.83 4.09 3.97
C ARG A 74 -2.87 2.98 3.55
N ARG A 75 -1.74 2.90 4.23
CA ARG A 75 -0.71 1.87 4.04
C ARG A 75 -0.30 1.32 5.39
N GLY A 76 0.14 0.07 5.41
CA GLY A 76 0.71 -0.53 6.62
C GLY A 76 0.98 -2.03 6.46
N CYS A 77 1.18 -2.69 7.59
CA CYS A 77 1.39 -4.14 7.70
C CYS A 77 0.07 -4.87 8.00
N SER A 78 -0.02 -6.14 7.60
CA SER A 78 -1.16 -7.02 7.89
C SER A 78 -0.69 -8.46 8.16
N PRO A 79 -1.32 -9.16 9.13
CA PRO A 79 -1.10 -10.59 9.35
C PRO A 79 -1.77 -11.47 8.29
N GLU A 80 -2.78 -10.93 7.59
CA GLU A 80 -3.62 -11.67 6.64
C GLU A 80 -3.55 -11.08 5.23
N PHE A 81 -3.76 -11.95 4.24
CA PHE A 81 -3.92 -11.53 2.87
C PHE A 81 -5.33 -10.98 2.64
N LEU A 82 -5.47 -9.65 2.57
CA LEU A 82 -6.78 -9.00 2.43
C LEU A 82 -7.33 -9.01 1.00
N GLY A 83 -6.47 -9.28 0.00
CA GLY A 83 -6.85 -9.35 -1.40
C GLY A 83 -6.19 -8.30 -2.27
N ASN A 84 -6.40 -8.46 -3.59
CA ASN A 84 -6.08 -7.48 -4.63
C ASN A 84 -7.37 -7.26 -5.44
N TYR A 85 -8.11 -6.21 -5.15
CA TYR A 85 -9.40 -5.94 -5.80
C TYR A 85 -9.78 -4.46 -5.71
N CYS A 86 -10.67 -4.04 -6.60
CA CYS A 86 -11.36 -2.75 -6.53
C CYS A 86 -12.86 -2.96 -6.56
N GLN A 87 -13.58 -2.29 -5.66
CA GLN A 87 -15.03 -2.24 -5.63
C GLN A 87 -15.48 -0.83 -5.98
N TYR A 88 -16.40 -0.72 -6.94
CA TYR A 88 -16.95 0.56 -7.39
C TYR A 88 -18.39 0.67 -6.92
N ARG A 89 -18.78 1.87 -6.49
CA ARG A 89 -20.12 2.16 -6.02
C ARG A 89 -20.54 3.55 -6.44
N THR A 90 -21.72 3.64 -7.02
CA THR A 90 -22.43 4.91 -7.22
C THR A 90 -23.25 5.23 -5.97
N LEU A 91 -23.01 6.41 -5.40
CA LEU A 91 -23.74 6.94 -4.26
C LEU A 91 -25.11 7.51 -4.71
N ARG A 92 -25.98 7.83 -3.74
CA ARG A 92 -27.37 8.24 -4.04
C ARG A 92 -27.47 9.58 -4.78
N ASP A 93 -26.49 10.44 -4.59
CA ASP A 93 -26.30 11.73 -5.27
C ASP A 93 -25.64 11.60 -6.65
N GLY A 94 -25.38 10.37 -7.11
CA GLY A 94 -24.71 10.10 -8.38
C GLY A 94 -23.19 10.17 -8.31
N THR A 95 -22.60 10.50 -7.15
CA THR A 95 -21.15 10.50 -6.94
C THR A 95 -20.62 9.08 -7.14
N GLN A 96 -19.55 8.95 -7.93
CA GLN A 96 -18.90 7.66 -8.13
C GLN A 96 -17.80 7.49 -7.09
N SER A 97 -17.74 6.34 -6.44
CA SER A 97 -16.70 6.03 -5.47
C SER A 97 -16.07 4.68 -5.75
N SER A 98 -14.80 4.51 -5.38
CA SER A 98 -14.10 3.24 -5.45
C SER A 98 -13.32 2.97 -4.18
N VAL A 99 -13.25 1.70 -3.80
CA VAL A 99 -12.38 1.16 -2.75
C VAL A 99 -11.49 0.11 -3.38
N CYS A 100 -10.18 0.35 -3.40
CA CYS A 100 -9.18 -0.59 -3.85
C CYS A 100 -8.33 -1.07 -2.68
N VAL A 101 -8.10 -2.39 -2.64
CA VAL A 101 -7.21 -3.05 -1.68
C VAL A 101 -6.10 -3.73 -2.47
N SER A 102 -4.86 -3.49 -2.09
CA SER A 102 -3.68 -4.18 -2.56
C SER A 102 -2.97 -4.85 -1.40
N THR A 103 -2.61 -6.12 -1.55
CA THR A 103 -1.84 -6.87 -0.58
C THR A 103 -0.69 -7.61 -1.26
N CYS A 104 0.51 -7.51 -0.69
CA CYS A 104 1.73 -8.11 -1.25
C CYS A 104 2.68 -8.56 -0.12
N ALA A 105 3.55 -9.52 -0.40
CA ALA A 105 4.36 -10.21 0.62
C ALA A 105 5.83 -9.75 0.70
N GLU A 106 6.26 -8.88 -0.21
CA GLU A 106 7.63 -8.40 -0.27
C GLU A 106 7.80 -7.08 0.49
N SER A 107 8.96 -6.87 1.11
CA SER A 107 9.20 -5.61 1.81
C SER A 107 9.08 -4.40 0.86
N GLY A 108 8.29 -3.40 1.25
CA GLY A 108 8.13 -2.15 0.51
C GLY A 108 7.27 -2.23 -0.76
N CYS A 109 6.65 -3.37 -1.06
CA CYS A 109 5.82 -3.53 -2.25
C CYS A 109 4.57 -2.62 -2.25
N ASN A 110 4.16 -2.10 -1.09
CA ASN A 110 3.09 -1.12 -0.96
C ASN A 110 3.57 0.34 -1.16
N ASN A 111 4.69 0.58 -1.85
CA ASN A 111 5.17 1.94 -2.16
C ASN A 111 4.73 2.48 -3.53
N LEU A 112 3.47 2.87 -3.67
CA LEU A 112 2.94 3.40 -4.93
C LEU A 112 2.41 4.80 -4.75
N PRO A 113 2.78 5.77 -5.59
CA PRO A 113 2.13 7.07 -5.61
C PRO A 113 0.62 6.95 -5.84
N SER A 114 -0.18 7.83 -5.27
CA SER A 114 -1.64 7.87 -5.47
C SER A 114 -2.04 8.21 -6.90
N THR A 115 -1.10 8.73 -7.71
CA THR A 115 -1.29 9.00 -9.13
C THR A 115 -1.23 7.73 -9.99
N VAL A 116 -0.71 6.63 -9.45
CA VAL A 116 -0.75 5.33 -10.13
C VAL A 116 -2.20 4.87 -10.21
N ASP A 117 -2.60 4.45 -11.41
CA ASP A 117 -3.86 3.77 -11.63
C ASP A 117 -3.81 2.42 -10.90
N MET A 118 -4.55 2.32 -9.79
CA MET A 118 -4.58 1.11 -8.96
C MET A 118 -5.25 -0.04 -9.71
N ASP A 119 -6.16 0.26 -10.65
CA ASP A 119 -6.84 -0.75 -11.46
C ASP A 119 -5.84 -1.44 -12.39
N GLY A 120 -5.03 -0.65 -13.11
CA GLY A 120 -3.92 -1.15 -13.92
C GLY A 120 -2.77 -1.78 -13.11
N TYR A 121 -2.53 -1.33 -11.87
CA TYR A 121 -1.51 -1.90 -11.00
C TYR A 121 -1.89 -3.29 -10.46
N MET A 122 -3.16 -3.50 -10.05
CA MET A 122 -3.63 -4.81 -9.62
C MET A 122 -3.51 -5.86 -10.73
N ASP A 123 -3.72 -5.47 -11.99
CA ASP A 123 -3.55 -6.34 -13.16
C ASP A 123 -2.09 -6.83 -13.33
N PHE A 124 -1.10 -6.03 -12.91
CA PHE A 124 0.31 -6.41 -13.02
C PHE A 124 0.72 -7.46 -11.97
N PHE A 125 0.26 -7.31 -10.72
CA PHE A 125 0.58 -8.25 -9.63
C PHE A 125 -0.36 -9.47 -9.58
N GLY A 126 -1.59 -9.35 -10.09
CA GLY A 126 -2.51 -10.49 -10.27
C GLY A 126 -2.01 -11.49 -11.31
N ARG A 127 -1.22 -11.05 -12.30
CA ARG A 127 -0.63 -11.90 -13.36
C ARG A 127 0.74 -12.50 -13.03
N ARG A 128 1.37 -12.11 -11.90
CA ARG A 128 2.62 -12.73 -11.40
C ARG A 128 2.37 -13.89 -10.42
N ARG A 129 1.12 -14.34 -10.27
CA ARG A 129 0.79 -15.63 -9.66
C ARG A 129 0.91 -16.75 -10.68
#